data_AF-A0A5M6I5J7-F1
#
_entry.id   AF-A0A5M6I5J7-F1
#
_cell.length_a   1.000
_cell.length_b   1.000
_cell.length_c   1.000
_cell.angle_alpha   90.00
_cell.angle_beta   90.00
_cell.angle_gamma   90.00
#
_symmetry.space_group_name_H-M   'P 1'
#
loop_
_entity.id
_entity.type
_entity.pdbx_description
1 polymer ?
#
loop_
_entity_poly.entity_id
_entity_poly.type
_entity_poly.pdbx_seq_one_letter_code
_entity_poly.pdbx_strand_id
1 'polypeptide(L)'
;MPRIEAGALLIEGAATNGAYHSADTWILSSSFGTVTKSDDFGVGAWATLTTNEDRNAQLLGAASGMIVGEIYTFSCYARAKTHDDIFIQGRQKTSYPKATFDLANGMVAEEKKEYKSVIKNMKNDIYRCSITFVADTAKFYILTIGFVAEAGSSVDIYGRQLERGSHPTSLIATGEGAATRAVDELTYTPATDGTVRLVGTDVDGAVYSTAVPRIELLTSGMQWTAPAGLWSNIWAEMT
;
A
#
# COMPACT_ATOMS: atom_id res chain seq x y z
N MET A 1 -7.23 -12.18 -14.44
CA MET A 1 -6.02 -12.07 -15.28
C MET A 1 -4.82 -11.98 -14.35
N PRO A 2 -3.68 -12.61 -14.67
CA PRO A 2 -2.46 -12.48 -13.87
C PRO A 2 -2.02 -11.01 -13.81
N ARG A 3 -1.56 -10.57 -12.63
CA ARG A 3 -1.07 -9.20 -12.44
C ARG A 3 0.43 -9.16 -12.69
N ILE A 4 0.86 -8.26 -13.57
CA ILE A 4 2.26 -8.09 -13.92
C ILE A 4 2.72 -6.71 -13.46
N GLU A 5 3.78 -6.67 -12.67
CA GLU A 5 4.43 -5.44 -12.21
C GLU A 5 5.90 -5.46 -12.60
N ALA A 6 6.38 -4.42 -13.30
CA ALA A 6 7.76 -4.34 -13.79
C ALA A 6 8.25 -5.59 -14.56
N GLY A 7 7.35 -6.29 -15.26
CA GLY A 7 7.66 -7.50 -16.02
C GLY A 7 7.67 -8.80 -15.22
N ALA A 8 7.30 -8.78 -13.94
CA ALA A 8 7.22 -9.95 -13.07
C ALA A 8 5.77 -10.23 -12.64
N LEU A 9 5.46 -11.51 -12.39
CA LEU A 9 4.16 -11.95 -11.89
C LEU A 9 4.01 -11.57 -10.41
N LEU A 10 3.03 -10.73 -10.12
CA LEU A 10 2.64 -10.38 -8.77
C LEU A 10 1.63 -11.39 -8.23
N ILE A 11 1.99 -12.07 -7.15
CA ILE A 11 1.16 -12.98 -6.37
C ILE A 11 1.02 -12.38 -4.97
N GLU A 12 -0.20 -11.99 -4.58
CA GLU A 12 -0.45 -11.44 -3.25
C GLU A 12 -1.29 -12.39 -2.39
N GLY A 13 -1.02 -12.40 -1.09
CA GLY A 13 -1.87 -13.08 -0.11
C GLY A 13 -3.30 -12.52 -0.03
N ALA A 14 -4.15 -13.20 0.75
CA ALA A 14 -5.40 -12.61 1.19
C ALA A 14 -5.10 -11.42 2.10
N ALA A 15 -5.81 -10.32 1.91
CA ALA A 15 -5.61 -9.10 2.67
C ALA A 15 -6.93 -8.36 2.86
N THR A 16 -7.02 -7.58 3.94
CA THR A 16 -8.19 -6.78 4.27
C THR A 16 -7.78 -5.32 4.38
N ASN A 17 -8.42 -4.46 3.58
CA ASN A 17 -8.31 -3.03 3.75
C ASN A 17 -9.33 -2.56 4.80
N GLY A 18 -8.81 -2.10 5.94
CA GLY A 18 -9.62 -1.55 7.03
C GLY A 18 -9.95 -0.07 6.90
N ALA A 19 -9.35 0.66 5.96
CA ALA A 19 -9.61 2.08 5.73
C ALA A 19 -10.90 2.28 4.95
N TYR A 20 -11.74 3.22 5.37
CA TYR A 20 -13.01 3.49 4.71
C TYR A 20 -12.83 4.45 3.53
N HIS A 21 -13.72 4.31 2.54
CA HIS A 21 -13.78 5.10 1.31
C HIS A 21 -12.43 5.17 0.60
N SER A 22 -11.81 4.00 0.39
CA SER A 22 -10.45 3.92 -0.13
C SER A 22 -10.31 4.44 -1.55
N ALA A 23 -11.28 4.15 -2.41
CA ALA A 23 -11.29 4.56 -3.82
C ALA A 23 -12.00 5.91 -4.03
N ASP A 24 -12.90 6.29 -3.11
CA ASP A 24 -13.61 7.57 -3.09
C ASP A 24 -13.05 8.47 -2.00
N THR A 25 -11.77 8.81 -2.07
CA THR A 25 -11.12 9.63 -1.02
C THR A 25 -11.71 11.05 -0.91
N TRP A 26 -12.42 11.51 -1.93
CA TRP A 26 -12.98 12.87 -2.02
C TRP A 26 -14.21 13.09 -1.13
N ILE A 27 -14.86 12.03 -0.63
CA ILE A 27 -15.99 12.14 0.32
C ILE A 27 -15.55 12.19 1.78
N LEU A 28 -14.27 12.04 2.05
CA LEU A 28 -13.73 12.10 3.40
C LEU A 28 -13.79 13.53 3.96
N SER A 29 -13.85 13.63 5.28
CA SER A 29 -13.80 14.93 5.94
C SER A 29 -12.42 15.57 5.80
N SER A 30 -12.38 16.90 5.66
CA SER A 30 -11.15 17.66 5.69
C SER A 30 -11.08 18.61 6.90
N SER A 31 -9.86 18.95 7.29
CA SER A 31 -9.57 20.00 8.28
C SER A 31 -8.65 21.04 7.67
N PHE A 32 -8.98 22.33 7.85
CA PHE A 32 -8.25 23.49 7.31
C PHE A 32 -7.95 23.44 5.80
N GLY A 33 -8.72 22.64 5.08
CA GLY A 33 -8.62 22.48 3.64
C GLY A 33 -9.95 22.06 3.06
N THR A 34 -10.06 22.18 1.75
CA THR A 34 -11.23 21.75 0.97
C THR A 34 -10.84 20.54 0.14
N VAL A 35 -11.68 19.51 0.16
CA VAL A 35 -11.50 18.32 -0.69
C VAL A 35 -12.50 18.36 -1.84
N THR A 36 -12.02 18.09 -3.05
CA THR A 36 -12.86 18.01 -4.26
C THR A 36 -12.52 16.77 -5.06
N LYS A 37 -13.51 16.24 -5.79
CA LYS A 37 -13.30 15.16 -6.75
C LYS A 37 -12.55 15.70 -7.98
N SER A 38 -11.51 14.99 -8.41
CA SER A 38 -10.76 15.25 -9.65
C SER A 38 -11.08 14.16 -10.69
N ASP A 39 -10.15 13.88 -11.60
CA ASP A 39 -10.18 12.82 -12.60
C ASP A 39 -10.31 11.40 -12.03
N ASP A 40 -11.02 10.56 -12.77
CA ASP A 40 -11.18 9.14 -12.46
C ASP A 40 -9.83 8.41 -12.58
N PHE A 41 -9.58 7.47 -11.67
CA PHE A 41 -8.36 6.68 -11.63
C PHE A 41 -8.62 5.32 -11.00
N GLY A 42 -8.25 4.25 -11.72
CA GLY A 42 -8.48 2.88 -11.28
C GLY A 42 -9.97 2.58 -11.09
N VAL A 43 -10.37 2.35 -9.85
CA VAL A 43 -11.74 1.97 -9.46
C VAL A 43 -12.49 3.09 -8.74
N GLY A 44 -11.92 4.30 -8.73
CA GLY A 44 -12.53 5.49 -8.15
C GLY A 44 -11.98 6.76 -8.80
N ALA A 45 -11.70 7.78 -8.00
CA ALA A 45 -11.17 9.04 -8.51
C ALA A 45 -10.21 9.71 -7.54
N TRP A 46 -9.31 10.52 -8.09
CA TRP A 46 -8.44 11.38 -7.29
C TRP A 46 -9.25 12.37 -6.46
N ALA A 47 -8.77 12.64 -5.26
CA ALA A 47 -9.24 13.73 -4.41
C ALA A 47 -8.19 14.84 -4.40
N THR A 48 -8.55 16.03 -4.85
CA THR A 48 -7.71 17.22 -4.67
C THR A 48 -7.98 17.81 -3.30
N LEU A 49 -6.96 17.82 -2.45
CA LEU A 49 -6.98 18.53 -1.17
C LEU A 49 -6.28 19.88 -1.35
N THR A 50 -6.99 20.97 -1.07
CA THR A 50 -6.49 22.34 -1.16
C THR A 50 -6.45 22.98 0.23
N THR A 51 -5.36 23.63 0.61
CA THR A 51 -5.26 24.41 1.85
C THR A 51 -6.16 25.64 1.80
N ASN A 52 -6.93 25.90 2.87
CA ASN A 52 -7.77 27.10 2.96
C ASN A 52 -7.05 28.27 3.65
N GLU A 53 -5.97 27.97 4.39
CA GLU A 53 -5.20 28.90 5.20
C GLU A 53 -3.72 28.51 5.16
N ASP A 54 -2.82 29.43 5.55
CA ASP A 54 -1.37 29.21 5.64
C ASP A 54 -1.02 28.29 6.82
N ARG A 55 -1.40 27.02 6.72
CA ARG A 55 -1.21 25.99 7.74
C ARG A 55 -1.37 24.59 7.15
N ASN A 56 -1.53 23.60 8.01
CA ASN A 56 -1.79 22.23 7.60
C ASN A 56 -3.19 22.06 7.02
N ALA A 57 -3.31 21.44 5.84
CA ALA A 57 -4.57 20.83 5.38
C ALA A 57 -4.52 19.31 5.57
N GLN A 58 -5.65 18.72 5.96
CA GLN A 58 -5.73 17.30 6.30
C GLN A 58 -6.99 16.66 5.73
N LEU A 59 -6.84 15.46 5.18
CA LEU A 59 -7.90 14.53 4.84
C LEU A 59 -7.99 13.45 5.92
N LEU A 60 -9.13 13.39 6.60
CA LEU A 60 -9.39 12.54 7.75
C LEU A 60 -10.30 11.38 7.35
N GLY A 61 -9.87 10.15 7.61
CA GLY A 61 -10.70 8.98 7.36
C GLY A 61 -10.61 7.98 8.49
N ALA A 62 -11.74 7.34 8.77
CA ALA A 62 -11.82 6.27 9.74
C ALA A 62 -11.23 4.97 9.19
N ALA A 63 -10.76 4.13 10.10
CA ALA A 63 -10.44 2.74 9.83
C ALA A 63 -10.90 1.84 10.97
N SER A 64 -11.07 0.55 10.66
CA SER A 64 -11.51 -0.48 11.59
C SER A 64 -10.60 -1.71 11.55
N GLY A 65 -10.77 -2.61 12.52
CA GLY A 65 -10.10 -3.92 12.49
C GLY A 65 -8.63 -3.93 12.93
N MET A 66 -8.18 -2.92 13.68
CA MET A 66 -6.84 -2.91 14.26
C MET A 66 -6.78 -3.69 15.58
N ILE A 67 -5.73 -4.52 15.73
CA ILE A 67 -5.43 -5.29 16.94
C ILE A 67 -4.16 -4.72 17.57
N VAL A 68 -4.22 -4.35 18.85
CA VAL A 68 -3.07 -3.79 19.58
C VAL A 68 -1.89 -4.76 19.56
N GLY A 69 -0.69 -4.25 19.30
CA GLY A 69 0.55 -5.03 19.25
C GLY A 69 0.86 -5.63 17.88
N GLU A 70 -0.09 -5.62 16.94
CA GLU A 70 0.10 -6.12 15.59
C GLU A 70 0.68 -5.04 14.66
N ILE A 71 1.39 -5.49 13.63
CA ILE A 71 1.98 -4.61 12.60
C ILE A 71 0.91 -4.30 11.55
N TYR A 72 0.78 -3.03 11.20
CA TYR A 72 -0.06 -2.54 10.11
C TYR A 72 0.73 -1.63 9.18
N THR A 73 0.34 -1.64 7.90
CA THR A 73 0.77 -0.67 6.90
C THR A 73 -0.40 0.20 6.49
N PHE A 74 -0.24 1.52 6.63
CA PHE A 74 -1.14 2.51 6.03
C PHE A 74 -0.48 3.08 4.77
N SER A 75 -1.18 3.03 3.63
CA SER A 75 -0.69 3.53 2.36
C SER A 75 -1.72 4.39 1.62
N CYS A 76 -1.24 5.24 0.72
CA CYS A 76 -2.05 5.94 -0.27
C CYS A 76 -1.25 6.20 -1.53
N TYR A 77 -1.94 6.53 -2.61
CA TYR A 77 -1.36 7.09 -3.82
C TYR A 77 -1.44 8.61 -3.76
N ALA A 78 -0.39 9.27 -4.22
CA ALA A 78 -0.33 10.72 -4.28
C ALA A 78 0.41 11.18 -5.54
N ARG A 79 0.05 12.36 -6.03
CA ARG A 79 0.82 13.10 -7.03
C ARG A 79 0.79 14.59 -6.70
N ALA A 80 1.90 15.27 -7.00
CA ALA A 80 2.02 16.70 -6.79
C ALA A 80 1.01 17.47 -7.66
N LYS A 81 0.62 18.66 -7.19
CA LYS A 81 -0.10 19.65 -8.00
C LYS A 81 0.60 21.00 -7.91
N THR A 82 0.18 21.83 -6.97
CA THR A 82 0.85 23.11 -6.68
C THR A 82 1.74 23.01 -5.44
N HIS A 83 1.74 21.85 -4.79
CA HIS A 83 2.60 21.49 -3.67
C HIS A 83 3.15 20.07 -3.87
N ASP A 84 4.37 19.86 -3.39
CA ASP A 84 5.17 18.68 -3.70
C ASP A 84 5.30 17.71 -2.53
N ASP A 85 4.84 18.07 -1.33
CA ASP A 85 4.97 17.23 -0.15
C ASP A 85 3.62 16.75 0.38
N ILE A 86 3.61 15.54 0.93
CA ILE A 86 2.52 15.08 1.79
C ILE A 86 3.07 14.44 3.05
N PHE A 87 2.30 14.49 4.14
CA PHE A 87 2.51 13.65 5.31
C PHE A 87 1.40 12.62 5.48
N ILE A 88 1.77 11.47 6.04
CA ILE A 88 0.86 10.41 6.46
C ILE A 88 0.97 10.21 7.97
N GLN A 89 -0.17 9.95 8.60
CA GLN A 89 -0.27 9.62 10.02
C GLN A 89 -1.30 8.51 10.22
N GLY A 90 -0.87 7.46 10.91
CA GLY A 90 -1.68 6.27 11.19
C GLY A 90 -1.82 5.93 12.68
N ARG A 91 -1.32 6.79 13.58
CA ARG A 91 -1.22 6.47 15.01
C ARG A 91 -1.87 7.54 15.89
N GLN A 92 -2.70 7.11 16.85
CA GLN A 92 -3.32 7.99 17.84
C GLN A 92 -2.49 7.98 19.15
N LYS A 93 -1.38 8.72 19.15
CA LYS A 93 -0.56 8.98 20.34
C LYS A 93 -0.59 10.47 20.69
N THR A 94 -0.31 10.83 21.94
CA THR A 94 -0.17 12.23 22.40
C THR A 94 0.76 13.10 21.53
N SER A 95 1.68 12.50 20.79
CA SER A 95 2.65 13.19 19.94
C SER A 95 2.32 13.23 18.45
N TYR A 96 1.22 12.60 17.99
CA TYR A 96 0.76 12.58 16.59
C TYR A 96 1.92 12.48 15.56
N PRO A 97 2.69 11.39 15.55
CA PRO A 97 3.83 11.26 14.64
C PRO A 97 3.38 11.34 13.18
N LYS A 98 4.27 11.82 12.30
CA LYS A 98 4.03 11.99 10.87
C LYS A 98 5.25 11.46 10.11
N ALA A 99 5.04 10.86 8.95
CA ALA A 99 6.09 10.70 7.96
C ALA A 99 5.77 11.61 6.77
N THR A 100 6.75 12.37 6.31
CA THR A 100 6.63 13.30 5.18
C THR A 100 7.33 12.70 3.97
N PHE A 101 6.69 12.79 2.82
CA PHE A 101 7.14 12.27 1.53
C PHE A 101 7.23 13.43 0.54
N ASP A 102 8.37 13.53 -0.11
CA ASP A 102 8.66 14.48 -1.19
C ASP A 102 8.30 13.81 -2.52
N LEU A 103 7.26 14.32 -3.17
CA LEU A 103 6.73 13.83 -4.44
C LEU A 103 7.50 14.40 -5.64
N ALA A 104 8.23 15.51 -5.49
CA ALA A 104 9.05 16.05 -6.56
C ALA A 104 10.31 15.20 -6.78
N ASN A 105 10.92 14.73 -5.69
CA ASN A 105 12.13 13.91 -5.72
C ASN A 105 11.85 12.41 -5.53
N GLY A 106 10.65 12.03 -5.08
CA GLY A 106 10.28 10.65 -4.83
C GLY A 106 11.01 10.03 -3.64
N MET A 107 11.19 10.79 -2.56
CA MET A 107 11.98 10.40 -1.38
C MET A 107 11.19 10.57 -0.07
N VAL A 108 11.59 9.84 0.98
CA VAL A 108 11.09 10.10 2.33
C VAL A 108 11.83 11.31 2.88
N ALA A 109 11.12 12.42 3.08
CA ALA A 109 11.69 13.68 3.55
C ALA A 109 11.87 13.69 5.07
N GLU A 110 10.91 13.15 5.81
CA GLU A 110 10.96 13.05 7.26
C GLU A 110 10.30 11.76 7.74
N GLU A 111 10.94 11.07 8.68
CA GLU A 111 10.41 9.86 9.32
C GLU A 111 10.53 9.98 10.85
N LYS A 112 9.46 9.60 11.56
CA LYS A 112 9.49 9.41 13.01
C LYS A 112 9.80 7.96 13.33
N LYS A 113 10.51 7.73 14.44
CA LYS A 113 10.94 6.39 14.91
C LYS A 113 9.81 5.36 15.07
N GLU A 114 8.57 5.81 15.21
CA GLU A 114 7.39 4.95 15.29
C GLU A 114 7.02 4.28 13.95
N TYR A 115 7.57 4.80 12.85
CA TYR A 115 7.21 4.43 11.48
C TYR A 115 8.42 3.87 10.74
N LYS A 116 8.13 2.95 9.82
CA LYS A 116 8.97 2.61 8.68
C LYS A 116 8.24 3.08 7.41
N SER A 117 8.87 3.96 6.66
CA SER A 117 8.23 4.74 5.60
C SER A 117 8.82 4.34 4.26
N VAL A 118 7.96 4.21 3.27
CA VAL A 118 8.36 3.84 1.91
C VAL A 118 7.58 4.73 0.94
N ILE A 119 8.29 5.27 -0.04
CA ILE A 119 7.73 5.89 -1.23
C ILE A 119 8.20 5.10 -2.45
N LYS A 120 7.27 4.72 -3.31
CA LYS A 120 7.55 3.99 -4.56
C LYS A 120 6.91 4.73 -5.72
N ASN A 121 7.68 5.08 -6.73
CA ASN A 121 7.13 5.59 -7.99
C ASN A 121 6.41 4.44 -8.70
N MET A 122 5.15 4.65 -9.05
CA MET A 122 4.32 3.66 -9.74
C MET A 122 4.37 3.87 -11.25
N LYS A 123 4.12 5.10 -11.71
CA LYS A 123 4.23 5.57 -13.11
C LYS A 123 3.86 7.06 -13.19
N ASN A 124 4.46 7.83 -14.10
CA ASN A 124 4.07 9.22 -14.41
C ASN A 124 3.92 10.09 -13.15
N ASP A 125 4.93 10.08 -12.28
CA ASP A 125 4.99 10.87 -11.04
C ASP A 125 3.81 10.61 -10.07
N ILE A 126 3.17 9.45 -10.20
CA ILE A 126 2.27 8.90 -9.20
C ILE A 126 3.10 8.04 -8.26
N TYR A 127 3.07 8.39 -6.99
CA TYR A 127 3.79 7.71 -5.93
C TYR A 127 2.83 6.96 -5.02
N ARG A 128 3.22 5.74 -4.63
CA ARG A 128 2.63 5.07 -3.48
C ARG A 128 3.46 5.39 -2.25
N CYS A 129 2.85 6.09 -1.30
CA CYS A 129 3.44 6.44 -0.02
C CYS A 129 2.85 5.53 1.06
N SER A 130 3.69 5.03 1.97
CA SER A 130 3.22 4.16 3.06
C SER A 130 4.04 4.32 4.33
N ILE A 131 3.38 4.11 5.46
CA ILE A 131 4.00 3.93 6.77
C ILE A 131 3.61 2.57 7.33
N THR A 132 4.58 1.86 7.92
CA THR A 132 4.38 0.63 8.68
C THR A 132 4.63 0.91 10.15
N PHE A 133 3.72 0.45 11.02
CA PHE A 133 3.74 0.73 12.45
C PHE A 133 3.08 -0.37 13.26
N VAL A 134 3.37 -0.40 14.56
CA VAL A 134 2.68 -1.27 15.52
C VAL A 134 1.44 -0.56 16.06
N ALA A 135 0.28 -1.19 15.96
CA ALA A 135 -0.97 -0.69 16.51
C ALA A 135 -0.88 -0.57 18.03
N ASP A 136 -1.30 0.58 18.56
CA ASP A 136 -1.25 0.93 19.99
C ASP A 136 -2.63 1.15 20.62
N THR A 137 -3.69 1.09 19.84
CA THR A 137 -5.09 1.07 20.30
C THR A 137 -5.89 0.07 19.46
N ALA A 138 -7.01 -0.40 19.99
CA ALA A 138 -8.00 -1.19 19.25
C ALA A 138 -9.24 -0.34 18.89
N LYS A 139 -9.24 0.94 19.24
CA LYS A 139 -10.33 1.88 18.96
C LYS A 139 -10.27 2.39 17.52
N PHE A 140 -11.29 3.16 17.12
CA PHE A 140 -11.33 3.86 15.85
C PHE A 140 -10.05 4.65 15.60
N TYR A 141 -9.31 4.29 14.55
CA TYR A 141 -8.15 5.04 14.09
C TYR A 141 -8.58 6.13 13.12
N ILE A 142 -8.13 7.35 13.39
CA ILE A 142 -8.18 8.42 12.40
C ILE A 142 -6.88 8.34 11.61
N LEU A 143 -6.99 7.92 10.36
CA LEU A 143 -5.91 7.91 9.38
C LEU A 143 -5.92 9.26 8.65
N THR A 144 -4.79 9.96 8.73
CA THR A 144 -4.65 11.30 8.17
C THR A 144 -3.64 11.31 7.05
N ILE A 145 -4.01 11.97 5.96
CA ILE A 145 -3.10 12.35 4.87
C ILE A 145 -3.22 13.87 4.74
N GLY A 146 -2.13 14.60 4.66
CA GLY A 146 -2.18 16.06 4.61
C GLY A 146 -0.88 16.68 4.18
N PHE A 147 -0.77 18.00 4.24
CA PHE A 147 0.44 18.75 3.94
C PHE A 147 0.39 20.10 4.67
N VAL A 148 1.50 20.85 4.68
CA VAL A 148 1.59 22.19 5.26
C VAL A 148 2.05 23.14 4.17
N ALA A 149 1.23 24.13 3.84
CA ALA A 149 1.55 25.06 2.76
C ALA A 149 0.75 26.37 2.92
N GLU A 150 1.04 27.32 2.03
CA GLU A 150 0.26 28.55 1.87
C GLU A 150 -1.16 28.23 1.37
N ALA A 151 -2.12 29.10 1.68
CA ALA A 151 -3.50 28.98 1.23
C ALA A 151 -3.59 28.86 -0.30
N GLY A 152 -4.43 27.94 -0.77
CA GLY A 152 -4.60 27.64 -2.20
C GLY A 152 -3.64 26.59 -2.76
N SER A 153 -2.64 26.15 -1.99
CA SER A 153 -1.77 25.03 -2.35
C SER A 153 -2.55 23.71 -2.38
N SER A 154 -2.15 22.78 -3.24
CA SER A 154 -2.91 21.54 -3.47
C SER A 154 -2.07 20.34 -3.84
N VAL A 155 -2.59 19.16 -3.50
CA VAL A 155 -2.08 17.83 -3.86
C VAL A 155 -3.25 16.92 -4.26
N ASP A 156 -2.98 15.88 -5.06
CA ASP A 156 -3.95 14.84 -5.36
C ASP A 156 -3.68 13.57 -4.55
N ILE A 157 -4.72 12.99 -3.97
CA ILE A 157 -4.68 11.80 -3.10
C ILE A 157 -5.70 10.76 -3.57
N TYR A 158 -5.31 9.49 -3.61
CA TYR A 158 -6.18 8.37 -3.98
C TYR A 158 -5.83 7.09 -3.20
N GLY A 159 -6.77 6.15 -3.11
CA GLY A 159 -6.48 4.76 -2.78
C GLY A 159 -5.92 4.54 -1.37
N ARG A 160 -6.61 5.04 -0.33
CA ARG A 160 -6.16 4.88 1.05
C ARG A 160 -6.36 3.44 1.56
N GLN A 161 -5.31 2.80 2.07
CA GLN A 161 -5.36 1.39 2.43
C GLN A 161 -4.63 1.10 3.73
N LEU A 162 -5.34 0.53 4.69
CA LEU A 162 -4.79 0.05 5.95
C LEU A 162 -4.88 -1.47 6.01
N GLU A 163 -3.75 -2.15 6.05
CA GLU A 163 -3.66 -3.61 6.04
C GLU A 163 -2.81 -4.11 7.19
N ARG A 164 -3.13 -5.28 7.74
CA ARG A 164 -2.26 -5.98 8.68
C ARG A 164 -1.08 -6.59 7.90
N GLY A 165 0.13 -6.38 8.40
CA GLY A 165 1.37 -6.81 7.74
C GLY A 165 2.35 -5.66 7.53
N SER A 166 3.54 -5.97 7.02
CA SER A 166 4.64 -5.04 6.82
C SER A 166 4.66 -4.35 5.45
N HIS A 167 3.82 -4.82 4.52
CA HIS A 167 3.79 -4.39 3.12
C HIS A 167 2.35 -4.20 2.66
N PRO A 168 2.08 -3.16 1.84
CA PRO A 168 0.75 -2.95 1.33
C PRO A 168 0.51 -3.77 0.05
N THR A 169 -0.66 -4.40 -0.09
CA THR A 169 -1.04 -5.13 -1.31
C THR A 169 -1.67 -4.19 -2.34
N SER A 170 -2.11 -4.67 -3.48
CA SER A 170 -2.86 -3.85 -4.44
C SER A 170 -4.12 -3.26 -3.81
N LEU A 171 -4.60 -2.15 -4.35
CA LEU A 171 -5.76 -1.47 -3.78
C LEU A 171 -6.99 -2.39 -3.73
N ILE A 172 -7.51 -2.57 -2.53
CA ILE A 172 -8.80 -3.18 -2.20
C ILE A 172 -9.76 -2.02 -1.96
N ALA A 173 -10.70 -1.82 -2.88
CA ALA A 173 -11.69 -0.77 -2.80
C ALA A 173 -12.65 -1.00 -1.63
N THR A 174 -12.91 0.05 -0.86
CA THR A 174 -13.81 0.06 0.30
C THR A 174 -14.80 1.22 0.19
N GLY A 175 -16.01 1.00 0.70
CA GLY A 175 -16.99 2.04 0.96
C GLY A 175 -16.98 2.41 2.45
N GLU A 176 -18.15 2.36 3.10
CA GLU A 176 -18.30 2.66 4.54
C GLU A 176 -17.72 1.60 5.50
N GLY A 177 -17.08 0.55 4.97
CA GLY A 177 -16.60 -0.58 5.75
C GLY A 177 -15.38 -1.25 5.12
N ALA A 178 -14.75 -2.13 5.90
CA ALA A 178 -13.61 -2.91 5.44
C ALA A 178 -14.01 -3.88 4.33
N ALA A 179 -13.06 -4.18 3.44
CA ALA A 179 -13.22 -5.17 2.39
C ALA A 179 -11.98 -6.06 2.30
N THR A 180 -12.18 -7.31 1.86
CA THR A 180 -11.15 -8.34 1.81
C THR A 180 -11.00 -8.84 0.37
N ARG A 181 -9.75 -8.96 -0.09
CA ARG A 181 -9.41 -9.73 -1.29
C ARG A 181 -9.06 -11.17 -0.93
N ALA A 182 -9.35 -12.09 -1.84
CA ALA A 182 -8.83 -13.45 -1.78
C ALA A 182 -7.33 -13.48 -2.11
N VAL A 183 -6.68 -14.61 -1.81
CA VAL A 183 -5.31 -14.90 -2.23
C VAL A 183 -5.23 -15.07 -3.75
N ASP A 184 -4.12 -14.66 -4.36
CA ASP A 184 -3.83 -15.03 -5.74
C ASP A 184 -3.28 -16.47 -5.76
N GLU A 185 -3.83 -17.31 -6.63
CA GLU A 185 -3.39 -18.70 -6.74
C GLU A 185 -2.75 -18.97 -8.10
N LEU A 186 -1.48 -19.35 -8.06
CA LEU A 186 -0.81 -20.04 -9.16
C LEU A 186 -0.49 -21.44 -8.65
N THR A 187 -1.08 -22.46 -9.28
CA THR A 187 -0.91 -23.84 -8.85
C THR A 187 -0.38 -24.73 -9.97
N TYR A 188 0.32 -25.79 -9.57
CA TYR A 188 0.84 -26.82 -10.47
C TYR A 188 0.74 -28.17 -9.78
N THR A 189 0.21 -29.18 -10.46
CA THR A 189 0.22 -30.57 -9.97
C THR A 189 1.20 -31.37 -10.82
N PRO A 190 2.35 -31.78 -10.27
CA PRO A 190 3.39 -32.47 -11.01
C PRO A 190 3.03 -33.94 -11.21
N ALA A 191 3.40 -34.50 -12.37
CA ALA A 191 3.18 -35.92 -12.67
C ALA A 191 4.25 -36.82 -12.03
N THR A 192 5.47 -36.32 -11.87
CA THR A 192 6.59 -36.99 -11.18
C THR A 192 7.11 -36.12 -10.05
N ASP A 193 8.05 -36.62 -9.25
CA ASP A 193 8.74 -35.77 -8.29
C ASP A 193 9.67 -34.78 -9.01
N GLY A 194 10.03 -33.70 -8.32
CA GLY A 194 10.91 -32.69 -8.90
C GLY A 194 11.13 -31.50 -7.98
N THR A 195 11.51 -30.38 -8.58
CA THR A 195 11.64 -29.09 -7.88
C THR A 195 11.04 -27.98 -8.70
N VAL A 196 10.58 -26.93 -8.03
CA VAL A 196 10.26 -25.65 -8.66
C VAL A 196 11.28 -24.62 -8.24
N ARG A 197 11.70 -23.79 -9.19
CA ARG A 197 12.63 -22.68 -8.98
C ARG A 197 11.90 -21.37 -9.21
N LEU A 198 12.04 -20.45 -8.27
CA LEU A 198 11.48 -19.11 -8.35
C LEU A 198 12.60 -18.07 -8.28
N VAL A 199 12.55 -17.12 -9.22
CA VAL A 199 13.44 -15.94 -9.28
C VAL A 199 12.57 -14.71 -9.17
N GLY A 200 12.96 -13.77 -8.33
CA GLY A 200 12.14 -12.60 -8.00
C GLY A 200 12.33 -12.14 -6.57
N THR A 201 11.31 -11.52 -6.01
CA THR A 201 11.31 -11.04 -4.63
C THR A 201 10.11 -11.61 -3.91
N ASP A 202 10.30 -12.22 -2.74
CA ASP A 202 9.16 -12.69 -1.95
C ASP A 202 8.43 -11.55 -1.22
N VAL A 203 7.35 -11.91 -0.53
CA VAL A 203 6.53 -10.97 0.24
C VAL A 203 7.28 -10.23 1.35
N ASP A 204 8.38 -10.80 1.87
CA ASP A 204 9.19 -10.21 2.93
C ASP A 204 10.33 -9.33 2.38
N GLY A 205 10.47 -9.28 1.06
CA GLY A 205 11.49 -8.51 0.36
C GLY A 205 12.80 -9.27 0.10
N ALA A 206 12.86 -10.58 0.37
CA ALA A 206 14.03 -11.37 0.06
C ALA A 206 14.17 -11.56 -1.46
N VAL A 207 15.36 -11.29 -1.99
CA VAL A 207 15.66 -11.33 -3.42
C VAL A 207 16.29 -12.67 -3.80
N TYR A 208 15.68 -13.35 -4.77
CA TYR A 208 16.13 -14.60 -5.36
C TYR A 208 16.57 -14.36 -6.79
N SER A 209 17.82 -14.71 -7.10
CA SER A 209 18.42 -14.54 -8.43
C SER A 209 18.43 -15.86 -9.19
N THR A 210 18.79 -15.83 -10.47
CA THR A 210 19.01 -17.06 -11.25
C THR A 210 20.14 -17.93 -10.70
N ALA A 211 21.15 -17.33 -10.05
CA ALA A 211 22.25 -18.04 -9.41
C ALA A 211 21.85 -18.65 -8.05
N VAL A 212 20.93 -18.01 -7.34
CA VAL A 212 20.41 -18.45 -6.03
C VAL A 212 18.88 -18.33 -6.04
N PRO A 213 18.19 -19.23 -6.77
CA PRO A 213 16.73 -19.21 -6.81
C PRO A 213 16.16 -19.73 -5.49
N ARG A 214 14.91 -19.38 -5.21
CA ARG A 214 14.11 -20.11 -4.22
C ARG A 214 13.78 -21.47 -4.80
N ILE A 215 14.06 -22.54 -4.07
CA ILE A 215 13.80 -23.91 -4.49
C ILE A 215 12.77 -24.53 -3.56
N GLU A 216 11.71 -25.09 -4.13
CA GLU A 216 10.71 -25.86 -3.39
C GLU A 216 10.58 -27.26 -4.01
N LEU A 217 10.32 -28.25 -3.17
CA LEU A 217 10.16 -29.64 -3.60
C LEU A 217 8.78 -29.83 -4.23
N LEU A 218 8.72 -30.64 -5.27
CA LEU A 218 7.50 -31.10 -5.91
C LEU A 218 7.34 -32.60 -5.66
N THR A 219 6.15 -33.00 -5.24
CA THR A 219 5.78 -34.40 -5.02
C THR A 219 4.70 -34.79 -6.02
N SER A 220 4.90 -35.92 -6.72
CA SER A 220 3.96 -36.44 -7.70
C SER A 220 2.53 -36.49 -7.15
N GLY A 221 1.59 -35.92 -7.92
CA GLY A 221 0.17 -35.90 -7.58
C GLY A 221 -0.22 -34.91 -6.47
N MET A 222 0.71 -34.20 -5.84
CA MET A 222 0.41 -33.16 -4.84
C MET A 222 0.40 -31.78 -5.49
N GLN A 223 -0.67 -31.03 -5.30
CA GLN A 223 -0.75 -29.66 -5.80
C GLN A 223 0.25 -28.76 -5.06
N TRP A 224 1.12 -28.12 -5.84
CA TRP A 224 1.97 -27.04 -5.39
C TRP A 224 1.28 -25.70 -5.65
N THR A 225 1.46 -24.74 -4.73
CA THR A 225 0.95 -23.37 -4.85
C THR A 225 2.11 -22.40 -4.69
N ALA A 226 2.24 -21.47 -5.64
CA ALA A 226 3.30 -20.48 -5.59
C ALA A 226 3.15 -19.55 -4.37
N PRO A 227 4.24 -19.26 -3.65
CA PRO A 227 4.22 -18.30 -2.56
C PRO A 227 3.94 -16.88 -3.05
N ALA A 228 3.41 -16.03 -2.17
CA ALA A 228 3.26 -14.60 -2.46
C ALA A 228 4.62 -13.94 -2.73
N GLY A 229 4.65 -13.04 -3.70
CA GLY A 229 5.86 -12.37 -4.15
C GLY A 229 5.70 -11.78 -5.55
N LEU A 230 6.78 -11.14 -6.00
CA LEU A 230 6.95 -10.64 -7.35
C LEU A 230 7.96 -11.52 -8.08
N TRP A 231 7.47 -12.48 -8.87
CA TRP A 231 8.28 -13.53 -9.48
C TRP A 231 8.52 -13.25 -10.97
N SER A 232 9.78 -13.01 -11.35
CA SER A 232 10.17 -12.77 -12.74
C SER A 232 10.28 -14.05 -13.54
N ASN A 233 10.67 -15.16 -12.90
CA ASN A 233 10.67 -16.49 -13.52
C ASN A 233 10.21 -17.55 -12.52
N ILE A 234 9.43 -18.50 -13.03
CA ILE A 234 9.02 -19.71 -12.31
C ILE A 234 9.13 -20.88 -13.29
N TRP A 235 9.85 -21.93 -12.93
CA TRP A 235 9.91 -23.16 -13.73
C TRP A 235 10.07 -24.40 -12.86
N ALA A 236 9.58 -25.53 -13.36
CA ALA A 236 9.70 -26.83 -12.73
C ALA A 236 10.80 -27.67 -13.43
N GLU A 237 11.60 -28.36 -12.62
CA GLU A 237 12.60 -29.34 -13.03
C GLU A 237 12.15 -30.71 -12.50
N MET A 238 11.74 -31.59 -13.40
CA MET A 238 11.18 -32.91 -13.06
C MET A 238 12.29 -33.96 -13.06
N THR A 239 12.19 -34.94 -12.17
CA THR A 239 13.06 -36.13 -12.12
C THR A 239 12.40 -37.35 -12.76
#